data_AF-A0A7C3ARX8-F1
#
_entry.id   AF-A0A7C3ARX8-F1
#
_cell.length_a   1.000
_cell.length_b   1.000
_cell.length_c   1.000
_cell.angle_alpha   90.00
_cell.angle_beta   90.00
_cell.angle_gamma   90.00
#
_symmetry.space_group_name_H-M   'P 1'
#
loop_
_entity.id
_entity.type
_entity.pdbx_description
1 polymer ?
#
loop_
_entity_poly.entity_id
_entity_poly.type
_entity_poly.pdbx_seq_one_letter_code
_entity_poly.pdbx_strand_id
1 'polypeptide(L)'
;MAKRVAMPQSSARELTRWYSEHLINNTPLLQDSHFSWLFGLFGQAAVTINKTIHLTRKAPNLISQYGIVLVGHELYHVLQQQEMGWWTFLVRYLWYWRPWHVTQGRTHPLEEPAYARGDEISSALSA
;
A
#
# COMPACT_ATOMS: atom_id res chain seq x y z
N MET A 1 -20.44 4.17 -3.30
CA MET A 1 -19.70 5.39 -2.93
C MET A 1 -18.47 4.98 -2.14
N ALA A 2 -17.31 5.55 -2.43
CA ALA A 2 -16.11 5.28 -1.65
C ALA A 2 -16.27 5.82 -0.22
N LYS A 3 -15.90 5.02 0.78
CA LYS A 3 -15.93 5.42 2.19
C LYS A 3 -14.52 5.69 2.68
N ARG A 4 -14.31 6.82 3.37
CA ARG A 4 -13.03 7.08 4.04
C ARG A 4 -12.92 6.24 5.30
N VAL A 5 -11.79 5.56 5.44
CA VAL A 5 -11.45 4.75 6.61
C VAL A 5 -10.38 5.51 7.41
N ALA A 6 -10.57 5.60 8.72
CA ALA A 6 -9.56 6.19 9.59
C ALA A 6 -8.44 5.19 9.82
N MET A 7 -7.19 5.66 9.77
CA MET A 7 -6.05 4.88 10.23
C MET A 7 -6.19 4.64 11.74
N PRO A 8 -6.17 3.39 12.24
CA PRO A 8 -6.14 3.16 13.67
C PRO A 8 -4.89 3.79 14.30
N GLN A 9 -5.06 4.46 15.43
CA GLN A 9 -3.96 5.20 16.07
C GLN A 9 -2.83 4.28 16.55
N SER A 10 -3.13 3.02 16.90
CA SER A 10 -2.11 2.02 17.23
C SER A 10 -1.25 1.69 16.00
N SER A 11 -1.88 1.38 14.86
CA SER A 11 -1.20 1.11 13.60
C SER A 11 -0.37 2.31 13.13
N ALA A 12 -0.92 3.53 13.23
CA ALA A 12 -0.20 4.75 12.90
C ALA A 12 1.07 4.91 13.74
N ARG A 13 0.98 4.69 15.06
CA ARG A 13 2.13 4.74 15.99
C ARG A 13 3.21 3.70 15.68
N GLU A 14 2.82 2.51 15.22
CA GLU A 14 3.83 1.55 14.77
C GLU A 14 4.53 2.03 13.50
N LEU A 15 3.76 2.57 12.55
CA LEU A 15 4.27 3.01 11.26
C LEU A 15 5.15 4.26 11.32
N THR A 16 5.11 5.05 12.41
CA THR A 16 5.97 6.23 12.57
C THR A 16 7.47 5.89 12.67
N ARG A 17 7.83 4.63 12.91
CA ARG A 17 9.23 4.20 12.86
C ARG A 17 9.84 4.27 11.46
N TRP A 18 9.01 4.19 10.42
CA TRP A 18 9.42 4.16 9.01
C TRP A 18 8.95 5.37 8.21
N TYR A 19 7.86 6.01 8.64
CA TYR A 19 7.19 7.07 7.90
C TYR A 19 6.96 8.30 8.78
N SER A 20 6.94 9.48 8.16
CA SER A 20 6.56 10.68 8.87
C SER A 20 5.09 10.64 9.28
N GLU A 21 4.77 11.21 10.45
CA GLU A 21 3.37 11.40 10.86
C GLU A 21 2.56 12.17 9.81
N HIS A 22 3.21 13.12 9.13
CA HIS A 22 2.59 13.88 8.06
C HIS A 22 2.13 12.98 6.90
N LEU A 23 2.98 12.02 6.46
CA LEU A 23 2.61 11.07 5.42
C LEU A 23 1.42 10.20 5.87
N ILE A 24 1.50 9.62 7.07
CA ILE A 24 0.49 8.70 7.60
C ILE A 24 -0.87 9.41 7.72
N ASN A 25 -0.89 10.61 8.30
CA ASN A 25 -2.12 11.34 8.57
C ASN A 25 -2.77 11.95 7.32
N ASN A 26 -1.97 12.32 6.31
CA ASN A 26 -2.49 12.92 5.08
C ASN A 26 -2.77 11.92 3.96
N THR A 27 -2.32 10.67 4.08
CA THR A 27 -2.65 9.63 3.12
C THR A 27 -4.12 9.22 3.26
N PRO A 28 -4.98 9.42 2.24
CA PRO A 28 -6.36 8.99 2.32
C PRO A 28 -6.46 7.47 2.19
N LEU A 29 -7.18 6.83 3.13
CA LEU A 29 -7.56 5.43 3.04
C LEU A 29 -9.04 5.36 2.64
N LEU A 30 -9.31 4.68 1.52
CA LEU A 30 -10.65 4.51 0.97
C LEU A 30 -11.02 3.02 0.90
N GLN A 31 -12.26 2.72 1.24
CA GLN A 31 -12.88 1.40 1.03
C GLN A 31 -14.09 1.55 0.11
N ASP A 32 -14.50 0.46 -0.53
CA ASP A 32 -15.66 0.41 -1.43
C ASP A 32 -15.60 1.42 -2.60
N SER A 33 -14.38 1.76 -3.00
CA SER A 33 -14.12 2.55 -4.21
C SER A 33 -14.16 1.68 -5.47
N HIS A 34 -14.29 2.31 -6.65
CA HIS A 34 -14.21 1.59 -7.93
C HIS A 34 -12.91 0.79 -8.06
N PHE A 35 -11.78 1.36 -7.63
CA PHE A 35 -10.49 0.68 -7.63
C PHE A 35 -10.42 -0.45 -6.59
N SER A 36 -10.94 -0.22 -5.37
CA SER A 36 -11.06 -1.26 -4.34
C SER A 36 -11.81 -2.50 -4.86
N TRP A 37 -12.87 -2.28 -5.63
CA TRP A 37 -13.65 -3.36 -6.24
C TRP A 37 -12.87 -4.06 -7.35
N LEU A 38 -12.34 -3.29 -8.32
CA LEU A 38 -11.62 -3.82 -9.47
C LEU A 38 -10.41 -4.68 -9.04
N PHE A 39 -9.54 -4.13 -8.19
CA PHE A 39 -8.33 -4.83 -7.74
C PHE A 39 -8.63 -5.97 -6.76
N GLY A 40 -9.75 -5.89 -6.03
CA GLY A 40 -10.25 -6.99 -5.20
C GLY A 40 -10.62 -8.24 -6.00
N LEU A 41 -11.12 -8.09 -7.23
CA LEU A 41 -11.40 -9.21 -8.15
C LEU A 41 -10.12 -9.96 -8.53
N PHE A 42 -9.00 -9.24 -8.64
CA PHE A 42 -7.67 -9.82 -8.93
C PHE A 42 -6.94 -10.35 -7.69
N GLY A 43 -7.60 -10.38 -6.53
CA GLY A 43 -7.01 -10.95 -5.30
C GLY A 43 -6.22 -9.98 -4.44
N GLN A 44 -6.12 -8.71 -4.82
CA GLN A 44 -5.37 -7.72 -4.06
C GLN A 44 -6.10 -7.34 -2.76
N ALA A 45 -5.35 -7.09 -1.69
CA ALA A 45 -5.87 -6.62 -0.40
C ALA A 45 -5.97 -5.09 -0.35
N ALA A 46 -5.08 -4.39 -1.04
CA ALA A 46 -5.09 -2.95 -1.22
C ALA A 46 -4.43 -2.58 -2.56
N VAL A 47 -4.54 -1.31 -2.96
CA VAL A 47 -3.79 -0.74 -4.08
C VAL A 47 -3.62 0.76 -3.86
N THR A 48 -2.45 1.31 -4.20
CA THR A 48 -2.18 2.74 -4.10
C THR A 48 -2.26 3.45 -5.46
N ILE A 49 -3.18 4.40 -5.59
CA ILE A 49 -3.42 5.16 -6.82
C ILE A 49 -3.42 6.64 -6.49
N ASN A 50 -2.56 7.40 -7.16
CA ASN A 50 -2.42 8.85 -6.98
C ASN A 50 -2.39 9.26 -5.49
N LYS A 51 -1.49 8.63 -4.72
CA LYS A 51 -1.23 8.88 -3.29
C LYS A 51 -2.41 8.54 -2.36
N THR A 52 -3.36 7.74 -2.85
CA THR A 52 -4.53 7.28 -2.11
C THR A 52 -4.50 5.76 -2.01
N ILE A 53 -4.71 5.24 -0.81
CA ILE A 53 -4.74 3.78 -0.56
C ILE A 53 -6.20 3.32 -0.67
N HIS A 54 -6.44 2.38 -1.58
CA HIS A 54 -7.75 1.78 -1.83
C HIS A 54 -7.78 0.38 -1.23
N LEU A 55 -8.35 0.24 -0.04
CA LEU A 55 -8.56 -1.03 0.64
C LEU A 55 -9.64 -1.83 -0.07
N THR A 56 -9.37 -3.10 -0.38
CA THR A 56 -10.36 -4.00 -0.97
C THR A 56 -11.14 -4.72 0.13
N ARG A 57 -12.14 -5.54 -0.25
CA ARG A 57 -12.84 -6.41 0.71
C ARG A 57 -11.97 -7.51 1.32
N LYS A 58 -10.80 -7.78 0.71
CA LYS A 58 -9.80 -8.73 1.20
C LYS A 58 -8.80 -8.08 2.15
N ALA A 59 -8.88 -6.76 2.36
CA ALA A 59 -8.04 -6.06 3.32
C ALA A 59 -8.22 -6.69 4.72
N PRO A 60 -7.13 -7.07 5.39
CA PRO A 60 -7.18 -7.53 6.77
C PRO A 60 -7.57 -6.39 7.72
N ASN A 61 -7.83 -6.73 8.97
CA ASN A 61 -7.98 -5.73 10.02
C ASN A 61 -6.69 -4.90 10.14
N LEU A 62 -6.79 -3.58 10.04
CA LEU A 62 -5.65 -2.66 10.03
C LEU A 62 -4.85 -2.65 11.35
N ILE A 63 -5.42 -3.15 12.45
CA ILE A 63 -4.74 -3.30 13.75
C ILE A 63 -3.94 -4.60 13.83
N SER A 64 -4.29 -5.60 13.01
CA SER A 64 -3.52 -6.85 12.97
C SER A 64 -2.13 -6.62 12.40
N GLN A 65 -1.16 -7.46 12.78
CA GLN A 65 0.20 -7.40 12.23
C GLN A 65 0.20 -7.39 10.70
N TYR A 66 -0.58 -8.27 10.07
CA TYR A 66 -0.69 -8.33 8.61
C TYR A 66 -1.31 -7.04 8.02
N GLY A 67 -2.27 -6.42 8.71
CA GLY A 67 -2.82 -5.13 8.29
C GLY A 67 -1.85 -3.97 8.42
N ILE A 68 -1.03 -3.94 9.48
CA ILE A 68 0.03 -2.94 9.64
C ILE A 68 1.07 -3.09 8.54
N VAL A 69 1.50 -4.33 8.26
CA VAL A 69 2.44 -4.65 7.17
C VAL A 69 1.87 -4.21 5.82
N LEU A 70 0.61 -4.54 5.53
CA LEU A 70 -0.05 -4.15 4.28
C LEU A 70 -0.09 -2.63 4.10
N VAL A 71 -0.55 -1.90 5.12
CA VAL A 71 -0.59 -0.43 5.07
C VAL A 71 0.81 0.14 4.93
N GLY A 72 1.78 -0.44 5.62
CA GLY A 72 3.17 -0.05 5.52
C GLY A 72 3.70 -0.18 4.09
N HIS A 73 3.42 -1.29 3.42
CA HIS A 73 3.74 -1.50 2.01
C HIS A 73 3.07 -0.42 1.12
N GLU A 74 1.78 -0.17 1.30
CA GLU A 74 1.04 0.82 0.50
C GLU A 74 1.53 2.27 0.73
N LEU A 75 1.90 2.63 1.97
CA LEU A 75 2.51 3.92 2.28
C LEU A 75 3.85 4.12 1.55
N TYR A 76 4.60 3.04 1.29
CA TYR A 76 5.80 3.12 0.48
C TYR A 76 5.48 3.54 -0.96
N HIS A 77 4.41 3.00 -1.55
CA HIS A 77 3.94 3.45 -2.86
C HIS A 77 3.48 4.90 -2.86
N VAL A 78 2.88 5.38 -1.76
CA VAL A 78 2.54 6.80 -1.62
C VAL A 78 3.80 7.65 -1.68
N LEU A 79 4.88 7.27 -0.98
CA LEU A 79 6.17 7.96 -1.06
C LEU A 79 6.74 7.96 -2.47
N GLN A 80 6.80 6.79 -3.12
CA GLN A 80 7.28 6.70 -4.51
C GLN A 80 6.48 7.63 -5.43
N GLN A 81 5.16 7.70 -5.28
CA GLN A 81 4.30 8.58 -6.08
C GLN A 81 4.48 10.07 -5.73
N GLN A 82 4.84 10.40 -4.48
CA GLN A 82 5.22 11.77 -4.08
C GLN A 82 6.55 12.20 -4.70
N GLU A 83 7.55 11.33 -4.70
CA GLU A 83 8.90 11.61 -5.19
C GLU A 83 8.96 11.66 -6.72
N MET A 84 8.31 10.72 -7.40
CA MET A 84 8.38 10.58 -8.87
C MET A 84 7.31 11.38 -9.60
N GLY A 85 6.19 11.67 -8.92
CA GLY A 85 4.94 12.10 -9.54
C GLY A 85 4.12 10.93 -10.09
N TRP A 86 2.80 11.07 -10.02
CA TRP A 86 1.84 10.01 -10.38
C TRP A 86 2.03 9.46 -11.80
N TRP A 87 2.17 10.34 -12.80
CA TRP A 87 2.29 9.91 -14.20
C TRP A 87 3.59 9.15 -14.46
N THR A 88 4.71 9.62 -13.90
CA THR A 88 6.00 8.93 -14.00
C THR A 88 5.93 7.55 -13.35
N PHE A 89 5.34 7.47 -12.15
CA PHE A 89 5.14 6.21 -11.45
C PHE A 89 4.31 5.24 -12.30
N LEU A 90 3.14 5.68 -12.80
CA LEU A 90 2.25 4.85 -13.60
C LEU A 90 2.93 4.34 -14.88
N VAL A 91 3.60 5.22 -15.63
CA VAL A 91 4.30 4.83 -16.86
C VAL A 91 5.40 3.81 -16.56
N ARG A 92 6.21 4.02 -15.52
CA ARG A 92 7.26 3.06 -15.14
C ARG A 92 6.65 1.75 -14.68
N TYR A 93 5.59 1.79 -13.88
CA TYR A 93 4.89 0.61 -13.40
C TYR A 93 4.38 -0.24 -14.57
N LEU A 94 3.73 0.38 -15.55
CA LEU A 94 3.25 -0.32 -16.74
C LEU A 94 4.39 -0.78 -17.65
N TRP A 95 5.48 -0.02 -17.76
CA TRP A 95 6.65 -0.37 -18.56
C TRP A 95 7.36 -1.63 -18.04
N TYR A 96 7.47 -1.76 -16.72
CA TYR A 96 8.04 -2.95 -16.08
C TYR A 96 7.01 -4.05 -15.86
N TRP A 97 5.74 -3.83 -16.21
CA TRP A 97 4.72 -4.87 -16.12
C TRP A 97 4.99 -5.96 -17.16
N ARG A 98 5.24 -7.18 -16.67
CA ARG A 98 5.46 -8.37 -17.50
C ARG A 98 4.44 -9.44 -17.09
N PRO A 99 4.03 -10.34 -17.99
CA PRO A 99 3.00 -11.35 -17.68
C PRO A 99 3.29 -12.21 -16.45
N TRP A 100 4.57 -12.48 -16.16
CA TRP A 100 4.98 -13.24 -14.96
C TRP A 100 5.00 -12.42 -13.65
N HIS A 101 4.93 -11.09 -13.70
CA HIS A 101 4.82 -10.26 -12.50
C HIS A 101 3.43 -10.35 -11.85
N VAL A 102 2.43 -10.92 -12.53
CA VAL A 102 1.13 -11.26 -11.92
C VAL A 102 1.29 -12.33 -10.84
N THR A 103 2.24 -13.26 -10.98
CA THR A 103 2.55 -14.30 -9.99
C THR A 103 3.80 -14.00 -9.16
N GLN A 104 4.65 -13.08 -9.61
CA GLN A 104 5.89 -12.67 -8.93
C GLN A 104 5.94 -11.16 -8.73
N GLY A 105 4.93 -10.56 -8.07
CA GLY A 105 4.91 -9.11 -7.80
C GLY A 105 6.19 -8.60 -7.14
N ARG A 106 6.84 -9.43 -6.32
CA ARG A 106 8.12 -9.14 -5.65
C ARG A 106 9.31 -8.85 -6.58
N THR A 107 9.28 -9.29 -7.84
CA THR A 107 10.37 -9.02 -8.80
C THR A 107 10.10 -7.77 -9.64
N HIS A 108 8.95 -7.13 -9.46
CA HIS A 108 8.64 -5.88 -10.13
C HIS A 108 9.41 -4.72 -9.48
N PRO A 109 10.21 -3.93 -10.21
CA PRO A 109 11.14 -2.95 -9.62
C PRO A 109 10.52 -1.88 -8.72
N LEU A 110 9.23 -1.58 -8.90
CA LEU A 110 8.53 -0.63 -8.03
C LEU A 110 7.83 -1.30 -6.84
N GLU A 111 7.56 -2.60 -6.93
CA GLU A 111 6.91 -3.41 -5.89
C GLU A 111 7.94 -4.00 -4.93
N GLU A 112 9.09 -4.46 -5.46
CA GLU A 112 10.20 -5.03 -4.70
C GLU A 112 10.57 -4.20 -3.45
N PRO A 113 10.84 -2.88 -3.55
CA PRO A 113 11.17 -2.09 -2.37
C PRO A 113 9.99 -1.91 -1.41
N ALA A 114 8.75 -1.89 -1.91
CA ALA A 114 7.56 -1.83 -1.06
C ALA A 114 7.37 -3.16 -0.28
N TYR A 115 7.64 -4.30 -0.92
CA TYR A 115 7.67 -5.60 -0.25
C TYR A 115 8.80 -5.71 0.77
N ALA A 116 10.01 -5.25 0.43
CA ALA A 116 11.14 -5.22 1.36
C ALA A 116 10.80 -4.39 2.61
N ARG A 117 10.15 -3.23 2.43
CA ARG A 117 9.66 -2.43 3.55
C ARG A 117 8.57 -3.14 4.36
N GLY A 118 7.68 -3.87 3.72
CA GLY A 118 6.71 -4.73 4.40
C GLY A 118 7.39 -5.82 5.24
N ASP A 119 8.44 -6.46 4.72
CA ASP A 119 9.23 -7.46 5.42
C ASP A 119 9.95 -6.87 6.64
N GLU A 120 10.57 -5.68 6.51
CA GLU A 120 11.17 -4.93 7.63
C GLU A 120 10.16 -4.66 8.75
N ILE A 121 8.96 -4.19 8.38
CA ILE A 121 7.87 -3.93 9.34
C ILE A 121 7.42 -5.23 10.00
N SER A 122 7.24 -6.29 9.22
CA SER A 122 6.82 -7.60 9.73
C SER A 122 7.81 -8.14 10.75
N SER A 123 9.10 -8.11 10.43
CA SER A 123 10.17 -8.54 11.34
C SER A 123 10.21 -7.72 12.63
N ALA A 124 10.01 -6.40 12.56
CA ALA A 124 10.02 -5.54 13.73
C ALA A 124 8.78 -5.67 14.64
N LEU A 125 7.65 -6.17 14.11
CA LEU A 125 6.43 -6.44 14.89
C LEU A 125 6.42 -7.83 15.52
N SER A 126 7.22 -8.76 14.99
CA SER A 126 7.40 -10.10 15.54
C SER A 126 8.48 -10.19 16.63
N ALA A 127 9.26 -9.12 16.82
CA ALA A 127 10.28 -8.99 17.86
C ALA A 127 9.71 -8.37 19.14
#